data_AF-B5X3F3-F1
#
_entry.id   AF-B5X3F3-F1
#
_cell.length_a   1.000
_cell.length_b   1.000
_cell.length_c   1.000
_cell.angle_alpha   90.00
_cell.angle_beta   90.00
_cell.angle_gamma   90.00
#
_symmetry.space_group_name_H-M   'P 1'
#
loop_
_entity.id
_entity.type
_entity.pdbx_description
1 polymer ?
#
loop_
_entity_poly.entity_id
_entity_poly.type
_entity_poly.pdbx_seq_one_letter_code
_entity_poly.pdbx_strand_id
1 'polypeptide(L)'
;MEDEECWVQLEEYRLLLIKTIEPSQITPYLRQCKVLNCDDEEQIFNDPNLVVRRRKVGALLDILQRTGHKGYVAFLESLELDYPQLYRKITGKEPARVFSILVDTVGESGLTQFLMNEVTRLQKGLQEERRRRQEAAAAVAAQEDAVRQHQVRERELRKQQERVRRMREEKDRQWEEVRHLKDENYSLMHNVTKLSEEKNSALMSNRDLQLEIEKLKHCLMNAESDSKIRTVKLKNAMEQRPSQDRMLQLQRHNQLLTARIQELEASAQGTAPAPLDQERLSAESLEDYKQHSQAQHQELVDNIYTLRRDLHDAEALRNRYLEANEVLDLKCTTLKKDAKMYRDRLEGILKQMDEVIRERDKAIASREEYHQENCRSLQDKDQYRKQIRELGERCDELQVQLFRTEGEVIALQTRLHRHTCSKHDKSQTSEEDCKDKLTKASSVELQSPTSGEYDVCIASQDNQLCAGGPREENISTERVDEVLGCSKPRSRCNFYYRRKRVLRSKPTWKEHTPCHLDNSSGSGNTDSDGI
;
A
#
# COMPACT_ATOMS: atom_id res chain seq x y z
N MET A 1 51.68 -76.03 -16.27
CA MET A 1 52.54 -74.84 -16.11
C MET A 1 51.95 -73.64 -16.83
N GLU A 2 51.40 -73.78 -18.05
CA GLU A 2 50.77 -72.66 -18.79
C GLU A 2 49.50 -72.09 -18.13
N ASP A 3 48.69 -72.93 -17.46
CA ASP A 3 47.43 -72.49 -16.81
C ASP A 3 47.63 -71.55 -15.60
N GLU A 4 48.68 -71.77 -14.80
CA GLU A 4 48.97 -70.95 -13.62
C GLU A 4 49.54 -69.58 -14.00
N GLU A 5 50.31 -69.52 -15.10
CA GLU A 5 50.92 -68.30 -15.60
C GLU A 5 49.87 -67.29 -16.12
N CYS A 6 48.78 -67.79 -16.70
CA CYS A 6 47.67 -66.96 -17.21
C CYS A 6 46.95 -66.19 -16.09
N TRP A 7 46.67 -66.85 -14.96
CA TRP A 7 45.99 -66.21 -13.82
C TRP A 7 46.89 -65.26 -13.04
N VAL A 8 48.21 -65.54 -12.98
CA VAL A 8 49.19 -64.63 -12.35
C VAL A 8 49.21 -63.27 -13.07
N GLN A 9 49.11 -63.25 -14.39
CA GLN A 9 49.00 -62.00 -15.16
C GLN A 9 47.71 -61.24 -14.87
N LEU A 10 46.59 -61.95 -14.67
CA LEU A 10 45.31 -61.33 -14.32
C LEU A 10 45.31 -60.75 -12.90
N GLU A 11 46.03 -61.40 -11.98
CA GLU A 11 46.14 -61.02 -10.57
C GLU A 11 46.80 -59.64 -10.40
N GLU A 12 47.73 -59.26 -11.28
CA GLU A 12 48.32 -57.91 -11.32
C GLU A 12 47.25 -56.81 -11.53
N TYR A 13 46.12 -57.14 -12.17
CA TYR A 13 45.00 -56.24 -12.41
C TYR A 13 43.82 -56.45 -11.45
N ARG A 14 43.94 -57.32 -10.44
CA ARG A 14 42.84 -57.68 -9.54
C ARG A 14 42.13 -56.48 -8.91
N LEU A 15 42.89 -55.50 -8.42
CA LEU A 15 42.31 -54.30 -7.80
C LEU A 15 41.47 -53.49 -8.80
N LEU A 16 41.91 -53.44 -10.07
CA LEU A 16 41.20 -52.76 -11.14
C LEU A 16 39.92 -53.51 -11.51
N LEU A 17 40.00 -54.83 -11.65
CA LEU A 17 38.86 -55.71 -11.92
C LEU A 17 37.78 -55.56 -10.83
N ILE A 18 38.17 -55.71 -9.57
CA ILE A 18 37.28 -55.59 -8.41
C ILE A 18 36.63 -54.20 -8.31
N LYS A 19 37.34 -53.13 -8.66
CA LYS A 19 36.77 -51.77 -8.63
C LYS A 19 35.79 -51.51 -9.75
N THR A 20 35.94 -52.16 -10.90
CA THR A 20 35.26 -51.75 -12.13
C THR A 20 34.09 -52.66 -12.48
N ILE A 21 34.19 -53.96 -12.20
CA ILE A 21 33.23 -54.96 -12.65
C ILE A 21 31.98 -54.99 -11.77
N GLU A 22 30.84 -55.10 -12.42
CA GLU A 22 29.56 -55.50 -11.83
C GLU A 22 29.36 -57.01 -12.03
N PRO A 23 29.35 -57.83 -10.96
CA PRO A 23 29.19 -59.29 -11.08
C PRO A 23 27.96 -59.70 -11.90
N SER A 24 26.83 -59.01 -11.73
CA SER A 24 25.57 -59.33 -12.41
C SER A 24 25.60 -59.18 -13.93
N GLN A 25 26.59 -58.48 -14.47
CA GLN A 25 26.76 -58.35 -15.92
C GLN A 25 27.46 -59.58 -16.52
N ILE A 26 28.50 -60.08 -15.86
CA ILE A 26 29.35 -61.17 -16.39
C ILE A 26 28.91 -62.57 -15.96
N THR A 27 28.26 -62.72 -14.79
CA THR A 27 27.84 -64.05 -14.30
C THR A 27 26.90 -64.83 -15.24
N PRO A 28 25.97 -64.20 -15.99
CA PRO A 28 25.13 -64.95 -16.93
C PRO A 28 25.92 -65.62 -18.05
N TYR A 29 26.97 -64.94 -18.56
CA TYR A 29 27.85 -65.48 -19.60
C TYR A 29 28.70 -66.64 -19.06
N LEU A 30 29.29 -66.47 -17.87
CA LEU A 30 30.14 -67.47 -17.23
C LEU A 30 29.37 -68.75 -16.87
N ARG A 31 28.11 -68.60 -16.46
CA ARG A 31 27.20 -69.73 -16.25
C ARG A 31 26.93 -70.48 -17.55
N GLN A 32 26.69 -69.76 -18.65
CA GLN A 32 26.47 -70.37 -19.97
C GLN A 32 27.72 -71.11 -20.49
N CYS A 33 28.92 -70.62 -20.15
CA CYS A 33 30.20 -71.28 -20.41
C CYS A 33 30.49 -72.48 -19.51
N LYS A 34 29.61 -72.79 -18.53
CA LYS A 34 29.78 -73.86 -17.54
C LYS A 34 31.11 -73.76 -16.77
N VAL A 35 31.55 -72.52 -16.49
CA VAL A 35 32.70 -72.23 -15.61
C VAL A 35 32.24 -71.69 -14.25
N LEU A 36 30.95 -71.43 -14.10
CA LEU A 36 30.31 -71.01 -12.86
C LEU A 36 29.02 -71.84 -12.69
N ASN A 37 28.87 -72.53 -11.55
CA ASN A 37 27.68 -73.32 -11.27
C ASN A 37 26.58 -72.49 -10.60
N CYS A 38 25.36 -73.03 -10.52
CA CYS A 38 24.24 -72.35 -9.83
C CYS A 38 24.55 -72.07 -8.36
N ASP A 39 25.20 -73.00 -7.67
CA ASP A 39 25.59 -72.85 -6.25
C ASP A 39 26.63 -71.74 -6.07
N ASP A 40 27.58 -71.63 -7.02
CA ASP A 40 28.60 -70.59 -7.03
C ASP A 40 27.96 -69.20 -7.25
N GLU A 41 26.99 -69.10 -8.16
CA GLU A 41 26.22 -67.88 -8.41
C GLU A 41 25.40 -67.46 -7.19
N GLU A 42 24.72 -68.41 -6.55
CA GLU A 42 23.96 -68.16 -5.32
C GLU A 42 24.88 -67.66 -4.19
N GLN A 43 26.04 -68.29 -4.02
CA GLN A 43 27.04 -67.84 -3.06
C GLN A 43 27.48 -66.39 -3.33
N ILE A 44 27.75 -66.02 -4.58
CA ILE A 44 28.21 -64.67 -4.94
C ILE A 44 27.14 -63.61 -4.64
N PHE A 45 25.86 -63.88 -4.90
CA PHE A 45 24.81 -62.87 -4.76
C PHE A 45 24.14 -62.83 -3.39
N ASN A 46 23.99 -63.98 -2.73
CA ASN A 46 23.17 -64.15 -1.53
C ASN A 46 23.98 -64.41 -0.24
N ASP A 47 25.30 -64.60 -0.30
CA ASP A 47 26.13 -64.72 0.91
C ASP A 47 26.13 -63.39 1.71
N PRO A 48 25.66 -63.38 2.98
CA PRO A 48 25.68 -62.21 3.84
C PRO A 48 27.09 -61.62 4.06
N ASN A 49 28.16 -62.40 3.88
CA ASN A 49 29.53 -61.92 4.01
C ASN A 49 30.02 -61.11 2.80
N LEU A 50 29.32 -61.21 1.68
CA LEU A 50 29.65 -60.56 0.41
C LEU A 50 28.73 -59.36 0.10
N VAL A 51 28.38 -58.54 1.10
CA VAL A 51 27.49 -57.36 0.92
C VAL A 51 28.01 -56.36 -0.13
N VAL A 52 29.32 -56.15 -0.15
CA VAL A 52 29.95 -55.12 -0.99
C VAL A 52 30.30 -55.71 -2.35
N ARG A 53 29.90 -55.03 -3.44
CA ARG A 53 30.20 -55.40 -4.84
C ARG A 53 31.65 -55.84 -5.04
N ARG A 54 32.61 -55.11 -4.45
CA ARG A 54 34.04 -55.43 -4.56
C ARG A 54 34.38 -56.83 -4.02
N ARG A 55 33.80 -57.23 -2.90
CA ARG A 55 34.00 -58.57 -2.34
C ARG A 55 33.35 -59.64 -3.21
N LYS A 56 32.17 -59.36 -3.79
CA LYS A 56 31.51 -60.25 -4.76
C LYS A 56 32.39 -60.53 -5.98
N VAL A 57 33.00 -59.50 -6.57
CA VAL A 57 33.93 -59.67 -7.69
C VAL A 57 35.18 -60.45 -7.28
N GLY A 58 35.73 -60.18 -6.09
CA GLY A 58 36.88 -60.93 -5.57
C GLY A 58 36.59 -62.42 -5.43
N ALA A 59 35.47 -62.77 -4.80
CA ALA A 59 35.01 -64.16 -4.66
C ALA A 59 34.76 -64.82 -6.03
N LEU A 60 34.16 -64.09 -6.98
CA LEU A 60 33.96 -64.58 -8.34
C LEU A 60 35.29 -64.92 -9.04
N LEU A 61 36.31 -64.05 -8.91
CA LEU A 61 37.63 -64.33 -9.48
C LEU A 61 38.28 -65.58 -8.86
N ASP A 62 38.14 -65.75 -7.54
CA ASP A 62 38.68 -66.91 -6.82
C ASP A 62 37.99 -68.22 -7.24
N ILE A 63 36.67 -68.17 -7.49
CA ILE A 63 35.91 -69.31 -8.01
C ILE A 63 36.36 -69.65 -9.44
N LEU A 64 36.50 -68.65 -10.31
CA LEU A 64 36.91 -68.87 -11.69
C LEU A 64 38.34 -69.40 -11.80
N GLN A 65 39.25 -68.97 -10.92
CA GLN A 65 40.63 -69.47 -10.86
C GLN A 65 40.67 -71.00 -10.64
N ARG A 66 39.73 -71.55 -9.86
CA ARG A 66 39.63 -72.99 -9.61
C ARG A 66 39.21 -73.80 -10.84
N THR A 67 38.72 -73.14 -11.88
CA THR A 67 38.31 -73.78 -13.15
C THR A 67 39.41 -73.79 -14.22
N GLY A 68 40.62 -73.35 -13.87
CA GLY A 68 41.82 -73.46 -14.70
C GLY A 68 41.79 -72.56 -15.94
N HIS A 69 42.42 -73.02 -17.03
CA HIS A 69 42.50 -72.25 -18.28
C HIS A 69 41.12 -71.93 -18.89
N LYS A 70 40.15 -72.85 -18.76
CA LYS A 70 38.79 -72.64 -19.27
C LYS A 70 38.11 -71.44 -18.60
N GLY A 71 38.26 -71.29 -17.28
CA GLY A 71 37.76 -70.13 -16.53
C GLY A 71 38.42 -68.83 -16.95
N TYR A 72 39.72 -68.87 -17.19
CA TYR A 72 40.50 -67.72 -17.63
C TYR A 72 40.00 -67.20 -18.99
N VAL A 73 39.88 -68.09 -19.97
CA VAL A 73 39.40 -67.72 -21.31
C VAL A 73 37.95 -67.25 -21.25
N ALA A 74 37.06 -67.97 -20.57
CA ALA A 74 35.66 -67.56 -20.41
C ALA A 74 35.51 -66.20 -19.69
N PHE A 75 36.36 -65.92 -18.71
CA PHE A 75 36.41 -64.63 -18.04
C PHE A 75 36.84 -63.51 -18.99
N LEU A 76 37.91 -63.71 -19.76
CA LEU A 76 38.35 -62.74 -20.75
C LEU A 76 37.29 -62.47 -21.83
N GLU A 77 36.63 -63.52 -22.34
CA GLU A 77 35.52 -63.39 -23.28
C GLU A 77 34.36 -62.56 -22.69
N SER A 78 34.03 -62.77 -21.41
CA SER A 78 33.03 -61.94 -20.71
C SER A 78 33.44 -60.46 -20.62
N LEU A 79 34.74 -60.18 -20.44
CA LEU A 79 35.26 -58.81 -20.45
C LEU A 79 35.25 -58.20 -21.85
N GLU A 80 35.51 -58.98 -22.91
CA GLU A 80 35.38 -58.50 -24.28
C GLU A 80 33.96 -58.06 -24.62
N LEU A 81 32.96 -58.75 -24.05
CA LEU A 81 31.55 -58.47 -24.24
C LEU A 81 31.11 -57.21 -23.47
N ASP A 82 31.27 -57.22 -22.15
CA ASP A 82 30.65 -56.21 -21.26
C ASP A 82 31.61 -55.07 -20.88
N TYR A 83 32.92 -55.30 -20.92
CA TYR A 83 33.95 -54.34 -20.47
C TYR A 83 35.11 -54.21 -21.48
N PRO A 84 34.87 -53.80 -22.74
CA PRO A 84 35.88 -53.81 -23.80
C PRO A 84 37.11 -52.94 -23.49
N GLN A 85 36.92 -51.86 -22.73
CA GLN A 85 38.01 -50.97 -22.29
C GLN A 85 38.88 -51.62 -21.21
N LEU A 86 38.27 -52.44 -20.35
CA LEU A 86 38.97 -53.17 -19.29
C LEU A 86 39.76 -54.34 -19.88
N TYR A 87 39.16 -55.06 -20.83
CA TYR A 87 39.85 -56.10 -21.60
C TYR A 87 41.10 -55.56 -22.28
N ARG A 88 40.98 -54.49 -23.07
CA ARG A 88 42.13 -53.89 -23.80
C ARG A 88 43.26 -53.49 -22.86
N LYS A 89 42.92 -53.04 -21.65
CA LYS A 89 43.89 -52.62 -20.64
C LYS A 89 44.64 -53.79 -19.99
N ILE A 90 44.01 -54.97 -19.90
CA ILE A 90 44.59 -56.15 -19.26
C ILE A 90 45.41 -56.97 -20.26
N THR A 91 44.88 -57.17 -21.48
CA THR A 91 45.50 -58.05 -22.49
C THR A 91 46.35 -57.29 -23.51
N GLY A 92 46.19 -55.96 -23.62
CA GLY A 92 46.82 -55.14 -24.66
C GLY A 92 46.26 -55.37 -26.07
N LYS A 93 45.25 -56.23 -26.22
CA LYS A 93 44.65 -56.61 -27.50
C LYS A 93 43.31 -55.93 -27.71
N GLU A 94 42.93 -55.73 -28.97
CA GLU A 94 41.57 -55.28 -29.29
C GLU A 94 40.55 -56.40 -29.02
N PRO A 95 39.38 -56.09 -28.42
CA PRO A 95 38.33 -57.08 -28.19
C PRO A 95 37.84 -57.66 -29.52
N ALA A 96 38.10 -58.95 -29.73
CA ALA A 96 37.69 -59.65 -30.94
C ALA A 96 36.26 -60.22 -30.84
N ARG A 97 35.71 -60.26 -29.61
CA ARG A 97 34.39 -60.81 -29.25
C ARG A 97 34.21 -62.23 -29.74
N VAL A 98 35.25 -63.04 -29.52
CA VAL A 98 35.24 -64.45 -29.87
C VAL A 98 34.58 -65.21 -28.73
N PHE A 99 33.53 -65.96 -29.04
CA PHE A 99 32.77 -66.75 -28.07
C PHE A 99 33.23 -68.23 -28.10
N SER A 100 34.54 -68.46 -28.05
CA SER A 100 35.14 -69.77 -28.29
C SER A 100 34.70 -70.80 -27.26
N ILE A 101 34.67 -70.43 -25.97
CA ILE A 101 34.22 -71.35 -24.91
C ILE A 101 32.72 -71.58 -25.01
N LEU A 102 31.93 -70.54 -25.28
CA LEU A 102 30.49 -70.66 -25.37
C LEU A 102 30.04 -71.51 -26.58
N VAL A 103 30.72 -71.37 -27.72
CA VAL A 103 30.46 -72.19 -28.92
C VAL A 103 30.90 -73.63 -28.68
N ASP A 104 32.02 -73.88 -28.02
CA ASP A 104 32.47 -75.24 -27.66
C ASP A 104 31.50 -75.91 -26.66
N THR A 105 30.92 -75.16 -25.72
CA THR A 105 30.03 -75.74 -24.70
C THR A 105 28.57 -75.90 -25.11
N VAL A 106 28.03 -75.02 -25.97
CA VAL A 106 26.60 -74.98 -26.32
C VAL A 106 26.34 -74.98 -27.84
N GLY A 107 27.38 -74.86 -28.66
CA GLY A 107 27.27 -74.78 -30.12
C GLY A 107 26.82 -73.40 -30.63
N GLU A 108 26.93 -73.20 -31.95
CA GLU A 108 26.59 -71.94 -32.63
C GLU A 108 25.10 -71.56 -32.49
N SER A 109 24.21 -72.56 -32.43
CA SER A 109 22.78 -72.36 -32.17
C SER A 109 22.53 -71.86 -30.74
N GLY A 110 23.28 -72.37 -29.76
CA GLY A 110 23.27 -71.90 -28.37
C GLY A 110 23.75 -70.46 -28.22
N LEU A 111 24.84 -70.10 -28.91
CA LEU A 111 25.32 -68.71 -28.97
C LEU A 111 24.27 -67.76 -29.55
N THR A 112 23.62 -68.15 -30.65
CA THR A 112 22.58 -67.34 -31.30
C THR A 112 21.39 -67.10 -30.36
N GLN A 113 20.96 -68.14 -29.63
CA GLN A 113 19.89 -68.01 -28.64
C GLN A 113 20.29 -67.11 -27.47
N PHE A 114 21.53 -67.22 -26.97
CA PHE A 114 22.05 -66.35 -25.93
C PHE A 114 22.03 -64.88 -26.35
N LEU A 115 22.56 -64.56 -27.54
CA LEU A 115 22.57 -63.19 -28.07
C LEU A 115 21.16 -62.65 -28.33
N MET A 116 20.23 -63.47 -28.82
CA MET A 116 18.84 -63.06 -29.02
C MET A 116 18.14 -62.71 -27.70
N ASN A 117 18.38 -63.51 -26.66
CA ASN A 117 17.87 -63.24 -25.30
C ASN A 117 18.48 -61.95 -24.74
N GLU A 118 19.76 -61.72 -24.98
CA GLU A 118 20.47 -60.51 -24.55
C GLU A 118 19.93 -59.25 -25.23
N VAL A 119 19.74 -59.29 -26.55
CA VAL A 119 19.10 -58.20 -27.30
C VAL A 119 17.69 -57.91 -26.79
N THR A 120 16.89 -58.96 -26.54
CA THR A 120 15.53 -58.82 -26.00
C THR A 120 15.55 -58.20 -24.59
N ARG A 121 16.51 -58.58 -23.74
CA ARG A 121 16.71 -58.03 -22.41
C ARG A 121 17.06 -56.55 -22.46
N LEU A 122 18.03 -56.16 -23.30
CA LEU A 122 18.44 -54.77 -23.50
C LEU A 122 17.31 -53.92 -24.08
N GLN A 123 16.53 -54.44 -25.02
CA GLN A 123 15.36 -53.74 -25.57
C GLN A 123 14.29 -53.47 -24.50
N LYS A 124 13.98 -54.47 -23.65
CA LYS A 124 13.05 -54.28 -22.52
C LYS A 124 13.60 -53.26 -21.51
N GLY A 125 14.89 -53.33 -21.17
CA GLY A 125 15.54 -52.37 -20.28
C GLY A 125 15.47 -50.94 -20.83
N LEU A 126 15.71 -50.75 -22.13
CA LEU A 126 15.61 -49.43 -22.77
C LEU A 126 14.17 -48.88 -22.73
N GLN A 127 13.17 -49.73 -22.97
CA GLN A 127 11.76 -49.34 -22.91
C GLN A 127 11.35 -48.93 -21.49
N GLU A 128 11.74 -49.71 -20.49
CA GLU A 128 11.48 -49.41 -19.08
C GLU A 128 12.15 -48.11 -18.63
N GLU A 129 13.40 -47.89 -19.03
CA GLU A 129 14.13 -46.65 -18.76
C GLU A 129 13.53 -45.44 -19.50
N ARG A 130 12.90 -45.62 -20.67
CA ARG A 130 12.13 -44.56 -21.34
C ARG A 130 10.85 -44.25 -20.57
N ARG A 131 10.10 -45.27 -20.13
CA ARG A 131 8.89 -45.12 -19.31
C ARG A 131 9.19 -44.37 -18.02
N ARG A 132 10.23 -44.76 -17.29
CA ARG A 132 10.68 -44.08 -16.05
C ARG A 132 11.04 -42.62 -16.29
N ARG A 133 11.71 -42.30 -17.40
CA ARG A 133 12.00 -40.89 -17.76
C ARG A 133 10.73 -40.10 -18.03
N GLN A 134 9.75 -40.67 -18.72
CA GLN A 134 8.47 -40.02 -18.99
C GLN A 134 7.69 -39.76 -17.69
N GLU A 135 7.66 -40.73 -16.78
CA GLU A 135 7.02 -40.60 -15.46
C GLU A 135 7.71 -39.53 -14.60
N ALA A 136 9.04 -39.52 -14.58
CA ALA A 136 9.81 -38.49 -13.89
C ALA A 136 9.54 -37.09 -14.48
N ALA A 137 9.49 -36.96 -15.81
CA ALA A 137 9.18 -35.69 -16.47
C ALA A 137 7.74 -35.22 -16.14
N ALA A 138 6.77 -36.13 -16.14
CA ALA A 138 5.40 -35.80 -15.75
C ALA A 138 5.30 -35.38 -14.28
N ALA A 139 6.04 -36.05 -13.38
CA ALA A 139 6.10 -35.68 -11.97
C ALA A 139 6.73 -34.29 -11.76
N VAL A 140 7.80 -33.96 -12.49
CA VAL A 140 8.43 -32.62 -12.44
C VAL A 140 7.46 -31.56 -12.93
N ALA A 141 6.77 -31.78 -14.06
CA ALA A 141 5.77 -30.84 -14.58
C ALA A 141 4.62 -30.60 -13.57
N ALA A 142 4.11 -31.67 -12.96
CA ALA A 142 3.07 -31.56 -11.93
C ALA A 142 3.56 -30.77 -10.70
N GLN A 143 4.81 -30.98 -10.28
CA GLN A 143 5.41 -30.24 -9.17
C GLN A 143 5.61 -28.75 -9.51
N GLU A 144 6.02 -28.42 -10.73
CA GLU A 144 6.13 -27.03 -11.18
C GLU A 144 4.77 -26.32 -11.15
N ASP A 145 3.71 -26.98 -11.61
CA ASP A 145 2.36 -26.42 -11.57
C ASP A 145 1.87 -26.23 -10.13
N ALA A 146 2.16 -27.17 -9.22
CA ALA A 146 1.88 -27.00 -7.80
C ALA A 146 2.63 -25.77 -7.21
N VAL A 147 3.91 -25.59 -7.56
CA VAL A 147 4.70 -24.42 -7.14
C VAL A 147 4.07 -23.12 -7.68
N ARG A 148 3.66 -23.08 -8.95
CA ARG A 148 2.98 -21.90 -9.53
C ARG A 148 1.69 -21.59 -8.79
N GLN A 149 0.87 -22.60 -8.45
CA GLN A 149 -0.35 -22.42 -7.67
C GLN A 149 -0.05 -21.88 -6.27
N HIS A 150 0.96 -22.42 -5.58
CA HIS A 150 1.38 -21.93 -4.27
C HIS A 150 1.85 -20.47 -4.31
N GLN A 151 2.63 -20.09 -5.32
CA GLN A 151 3.07 -18.70 -5.52
C GLN A 151 1.89 -17.74 -5.71
N VAL A 152 0.86 -18.14 -6.46
CA VAL A 152 -0.36 -17.32 -6.63
C VAL A 152 -1.09 -17.15 -5.30
N ARG A 153 -1.27 -18.23 -4.54
CA ARG A 153 -1.90 -18.17 -3.20
C ARG A 153 -1.10 -17.29 -2.24
N GLU A 154 0.22 -17.36 -2.29
CA GLU A 154 1.10 -16.53 -1.46
C GLU A 154 0.98 -15.05 -1.80
N ARG A 155 0.95 -14.69 -3.10
CA ARG A 155 0.74 -13.30 -3.54
C ARG A 155 -0.62 -12.77 -3.07
N GLU A 156 -1.66 -13.57 -3.15
CA GLU A 156 -2.99 -13.18 -2.65
C GLU A 156 -2.98 -12.99 -1.12
N LEU A 157 -2.37 -13.92 -0.38
CA LEU A 157 -2.24 -13.80 1.07
C LEU A 157 -1.48 -12.53 1.47
N ARG A 158 -0.38 -12.20 0.79
CA ARG A 158 0.38 -10.95 1.03
C ARG A 158 -0.49 -9.71 0.81
N LYS A 159 -1.27 -9.66 -0.28
CA LYS A 159 -2.22 -8.57 -0.54
C LYS A 159 -3.26 -8.43 0.58
N GLN A 160 -3.79 -9.55 1.09
CA GLN A 160 -4.74 -9.53 2.19
C GLN A 160 -4.09 -9.06 3.50
N GLN A 161 -2.86 -9.51 3.81
CA GLN A 161 -2.10 -9.05 4.96
C GLN A 161 -1.83 -7.55 4.92
N GLU A 162 -1.45 -7.01 3.76
CA GLU A 162 -1.25 -5.57 3.58
C GLU A 162 -2.53 -4.75 3.77
N ARG A 163 -3.69 -5.28 3.34
CA ARG A 163 -4.99 -4.63 3.58
C ARG A 163 -5.31 -4.58 5.07
N VAL A 164 -5.10 -5.70 5.77
CA VAL A 164 -5.30 -5.77 7.23
C VAL A 164 -4.34 -4.84 7.97
N ARG A 165 -3.07 -4.76 7.56
CA ARG A 165 -2.09 -3.83 8.13
C ARG A 165 -2.55 -2.37 7.98
N ARG A 166 -2.95 -1.98 6.77
CA ARG A 166 -3.47 -0.63 6.51
C ARG A 166 -4.70 -0.28 7.35
N MET A 167 -5.64 -1.21 7.51
CA MET A 167 -6.81 -0.98 8.37
C MET A 167 -6.41 -0.82 9.85
N ARG A 168 -5.40 -1.55 10.32
CA ARG A 168 -4.87 -1.41 11.69
C ARG A 168 -4.23 -0.04 11.89
N GLU A 169 -3.38 0.38 10.97
CA GLU A 169 -2.71 1.70 10.99
C GLU A 169 -3.72 2.84 11.00
N GLU A 170 -4.77 2.77 10.17
CA GLU A 170 -5.84 3.79 10.17
C GLU A 170 -6.62 3.79 11.49
N LYS A 171 -6.93 2.61 12.03
CA LYS A 171 -7.58 2.49 13.35
C LYS A 171 -6.69 3.06 14.47
N ASP A 172 -5.38 2.87 14.40
CA ASP A 172 -4.42 3.43 15.37
C ASP A 172 -4.33 4.96 15.24
N ARG A 173 -4.27 5.48 14.01
CA ARG A 173 -4.29 6.92 13.70
C ARG A 173 -5.55 7.59 14.25
N GLN A 174 -6.72 6.99 14.02
CA GLN A 174 -7.99 7.48 14.56
C GLN A 174 -8.02 7.45 16.09
N TRP A 175 -7.42 6.43 16.71
CA TRP A 175 -7.27 6.36 18.17
C TRP A 175 -6.39 7.48 18.73
N GLU A 176 -5.32 7.84 18.04
CA GLU A 176 -4.46 8.97 18.39
C GLU A 176 -5.19 10.31 18.24
N GLU A 177 -5.95 10.50 17.17
CA GLU A 177 -6.80 11.69 16.99
C GLU A 177 -7.84 11.83 18.10
N VAL A 178 -8.51 10.73 18.47
CA VAL A 178 -9.46 10.72 19.60
C VAL A 178 -8.78 11.08 20.91
N ARG A 179 -7.56 10.58 21.15
CA ARG A 179 -6.77 10.93 22.33
C ARG A 179 -6.41 12.42 22.34
N HIS A 180 -5.93 12.95 21.21
CA HIS A 180 -5.60 14.37 21.07
C HIS A 180 -6.81 15.27 21.33
N LEU A 181 -7.96 14.96 20.72
CA LEU A 181 -9.20 15.72 20.94
C LEU A 181 -9.66 15.66 22.40
N LYS A 182 -9.45 14.54 23.09
CA LYS A 182 -9.74 14.40 24.52
C LYS A 182 -8.85 15.32 25.35
N ASP A 183 -7.55 15.38 25.04
CA ASP A 183 -6.58 16.24 25.73
C ASP A 183 -6.87 17.73 25.48
N GLU A 184 -7.20 18.12 24.25
CA GLU A 184 -7.66 19.47 23.90
C GLU A 184 -8.95 19.83 24.64
N ASN A 185 -9.91 18.90 24.73
CA ASN A 185 -11.16 19.12 25.47
C ASN A 185 -10.88 19.40 26.95
N TYR A 186 -9.98 18.65 27.58
CA TYR A 186 -9.56 18.92 28.96
C TYR A 186 -8.83 20.24 29.12
N SER A 187 -7.97 20.63 28.16
CA SER A 187 -7.32 21.94 28.16
C SER A 187 -8.34 23.07 28.08
N LEU A 188 -9.34 22.95 27.19
CA LEU A 188 -10.42 23.92 27.06
C LEU A 188 -11.27 23.99 28.33
N MET A 189 -11.62 22.84 28.92
CA MET A 189 -12.35 22.80 30.19
C MET A 189 -11.56 23.53 31.29
N HIS A 190 -10.25 23.28 31.38
CA HIS A 190 -9.39 23.95 32.35
C HIS A 190 -9.35 25.47 32.15
N ASN A 191 -9.23 25.93 30.90
CA ASN A 191 -9.24 27.35 30.56
C ASN A 191 -10.59 28.01 30.88
N VAL A 192 -11.72 27.33 30.61
CA VAL A 192 -13.06 27.82 30.94
C VAL A 192 -13.22 27.95 32.46
N THR A 193 -12.77 26.96 33.23
CA THR A 193 -12.79 27.04 34.70
C THR A 193 -11.96 28.23 35.20
N LYS A 194 -10.73 28.40 34.69
CA LYS A 194 -9.85 29.52 35.04
C LYS A 194 -10.48 30.88 34.72
N LEU A 195 -11.03 31.05 33.52
CA LEU A 195 -11.70 32.29 33.13
C LEU A 195 -12.96 32.56 33.96
N SER A 196 -13.68 31.50 34.36
CA SER A 196 -14.82 31.62 35.27
C SER A 196 -14.39 32.11 36.66
N GLU A 197 -13.29 31.58 37.18
CA GLU A 197 -12.69 32.03 38.45
C GLU A 197 -12.24 33.50 38.36
N GLU A 198 -11.49 33.87 37.32
CA GLU A 198 -11.06 35.27 37.09
C GLU A 198 -12.24 36.23 36.95
N LYS A 199 -13.30 35.83 36.22
CA LYS A 199 -14.54 36.60 36.10
C LYS A 199 -15.20 36.81 37.47
N ASN A 200 -15.28 35.75 38.28
CA ASN A 200 -15.86 35.84 39.62
C ASN A 200 -15.01 36.75 40.52
N SER A 201 -13.68 36.66 40.47
CA SER A 201 -12.79 37.57 41.20
C SER A 201 -12.98 39.03 40.78
N ALA A 202 -13.08 39.30 39.48
CA ALA A 202 -13.34 40.65 38.97
C ALA A 202 -14.72 41.16 39.40
N LEU A 203 -15.76 40.31 39.40
CA LEU A 203 -17.09 40.65 39.89
C LEU A 203 -17.09 40.98 41.39
N MET A 204 -16.36 40.21 42.21
CA MET A 204 -16.21 40.50 43.64
C MET A 204 -15.52 41.83 43.86
N SER A 205 -14.40 42.09 43.16
CA SER A 205 -13.71 43.38 43.22
C SER A 205 -14.60 44.56 42.79
N ASN A 206 -15.41 44.38 41.73
CA ASN A 206 -16.38 45.40 41.30
C ASN A 206 -17.43 45.65 42.39
N ARG A 207 -17.92 44.59 43.05
CA ARG A 207 -18.87 44.72 44.16
C ARG A 207 -18.27 45.48 45.32
N ASP A 208 -17.01 45.23 45.67
CA ASP A 208 -16.29 45.94 46.73
C ASP A 208 -16.13 47.43 46.39
N LEU A 209 -15.76 47.75 45.14
CA LEU A 209 -15.65 49.14 44.67
C LEU A 209 -17.01 49.86 44.70
N GLN A 210 -18.11 49.18 44.32
CA GLN A 210 -19.45 49.74 44.45
C GLN A 210 -19.80 50.05 45.91
N LEU A 211 -19.48 49.15 46.84
CA LEU A 211 -19.69 49.39 48.27
C LEU A 211 -18.88 50.59 48.76
N GLU A 212 -17.65 50.76 48.28
CA GLU A 212 -16.81 51.92 48.62
C GLU A 212 -17.37 53.23 48.05
N ILE A 213 -17.87 53.21 46.81
CA ILE A 213 -18.56 54.36 46.21
C ILE A 213 -19.78 54.77 47.04
N GLU A 214 -20.61 53.81 47.48
CA GLU A 214 -21.77 54.12 48.33
C GLU A 214 -21.37 54.70 49.70
N LYS A 215 -20.29 54.20 50.32
CA LYS A 215 -19.74 54.82 51.53
C LYS A 215 -19.28 56.25 51.28
N LEU A 216 -18.53 56.49 50.19
CA LEU A 216 -18.04 57.83 49.84
C LEU A 216 -19.19 58.80 49.55
N LYS A 217 -20.25 58.36 48.85
CA LYS A 217 -21.47 59.14 48.65
C LYS A 217 -22.13 59.53 49.97
N HIS A 218 -22.24 58.59 50.92
CA HIS A 218 -22.78 58.90 52.25
C HIS A 218 -21.88 59.88 53.01
N CYS A 219 -20.57 59.69 53.00
CA CYS A 219 -19.62 60.63 53.61
C CYS A 219 -19.73 62.03 53.02
N LEU A 220 -19.85 62.14 51.69
CA LEU A 220 -20.04 63.41 50.99
C LEU A 220 -21.38 64.06 51.36
N MET A 221 -22.48 63.30 51.39
CA MET A 221 -23.78 63.80 51.82
C MET A 221 -23.74 64.35 53.26
N ASN A 222 -23.04 63.67 54.17
CA ASN A 222 -22.84 64.14 55.54
C ASN A 222 -22.00 65.43 55.59
N ALA A 223 -20.89 65.47 54.84
CA ALA A 223 -20.06 66.67 54.77
C ALA A 223 -20.83 67.87 54.17
N GLU A 224 -21.67 67.63 53.17
CA GLU A 224 -22.54 68.65 52.59
C GLU A 224 -23.64 69.11 53.55
N SER A 225 -24.27 68.21 54.30
CA SER A 225 -25.28 68.58 55.29
C SER A 225 -24.64 69.37 56.45
N ASP A 226 -23.46 68.96 56.92
CA ASP A 226 -22.67 69.69 57.91
C ASP A 226 -22.27 71.08 57.41
N SER A 227 -21.84 71.22 56.14
CA SER A 227 -21.51 72.52 55.55
C SER A 227 -22.75 73.42 55.45
N LYS A 228 -23.90 72.87 55.03
CA LYS A 228 -25.19 73.59 55.01
C LYS A 228 -25.58 74.05 56.42
N ILE A 229 -25.47 73.17 57.42
CA ILE A 229 -25.75 73.50 58.83
C ILE A 229 -24.81 74.61 59.32
N ARG A 230 -23.50 74.53 59.03
CA ARG A 230 -22.54 75.59 59.37
C ARG A 230 -22.88 76.91 58.68
N THR A 231 -23.30 76.86 57.42
CA THR A 231 -23.72 78.05 56.65
C THR A 231 -24.96 78.70 57.23
N VAL A 232 -25.98 77.92 57.59
CA VAL A 232 -27.19 78.43 58.27
C VAL A 232 -26.85 78.98 59.65
N LYS A 233 -26.00 78.29 60.44
CA LYS A 233 -25.52 78.80 61.72
C LYS A 233 -24.78 80.14 61.57
N LEU A 234 -23.92 80.27 60.56
CA LEU A 234 -23.21 81.51 60.26
C LEU A 234 -24.18 82.63 59.84
N LYS A 235 -25.16 82.32 58.98
CA LYS A 235 -26.19 83.27 58.56
C LYS A 235 -27.03 83.76 59.75
N ASN A 236 -27.47 82.85 60.63
CA ASN A 236 -28.18 83.21 61.86
C ASN A 236 -27.31 84.08 62.78
N ALA A 237 -26.01 83.78 62.90
CA ALA A 237 -25.08 84.61 63.67
C ALA A 237 -24.87 86.00 63.03
N MET A 238 -24.90 86.10 61.70
CA MET A 238 -24.87 87.38 60.97
C MET A 238 -26.16 88.18 61.14
N GLU A 239 -27.33 87.53 61.20
CA GLU A 239 -28.62 88.18 61.48
C GLU A 239 -28.76 88.64 62.94
N GLN A 240 -28.14 87.92 63.89
CA GLN A 240 -28.04 88.36 65.30
C GLN A 240 -26.94 89.40 65.54
N ARG A 241 -26.23 89.84 64.50
CA ARG A 241 -25.26 90.94 64.61
C ARG A 241 -26.03 92.23 64.95
N PRO A 242 -25.55 93.06 65.90
CA PRO A 242 -26.20 94.33 66.21
C PRO A 242 -26.39 95.14 64.92
N SER A 243 -27.60 95.69 64.74
CA SER A 243 -28.01 96.37 63.50
C SER A 243 -26.97 97.39 63.05
N GLN A 244 -26.80 97.51 61.73
CA GLN A 244 -25.82 98.42 61.14
C GLN A 244 -25.96 99.85 61.68
N ASP A 245 -27.18 100.29 62.02
CA ASP A 245 -27.46 101.56 62.70
C ASP A 245 -26.89 101.66 64.12
N ARG A 246 -26.94 100.57 64.91
CA ARG A 246 -26.37 100.52 66.27
C ARG A 246 -24.84 100.49 66.23
N MET A 247 -24.28 99.82 65.23
CA MET A 247 -22.84 99.84 64.94
C MET A 247 -22.39 101.23 64.47
N LEU A 248 -23.15 101.89 63.59
CA LEU A 248 -22.93 103.27 63.14
C LEU A 248 -23.11 104.29 64.27
N GLN A 249 -24.04 104.07 65.21
CA GLN A 249 -24.16 104.89 66.43
C GLN A 249 -22.95 104.73 67.34
N LEU A 250 -22.46 103.50 67.56
CA LEU A 250 -21.23 103.24 68.31
C LEU A 250 -19.99 103.79 67.59
N GLN A 251 -19.99 103.77 66.25
CA GLN A 251 -18.93 104.32 65.41
C GLN A 251 -18.97 105.87 65.40
N ARG A 252 -20.15 106.49 65.42
CA ARG A 252 -20.34 107.93 65.67
C ARG A 252 -19.91 108.31 67.09
N HIS A 253 -20.26 107.54 68.11
CA HIS A 253 -19.78 107.75 69.48
C HIS A 253 -18.26 107.62 69.56
N ASN A 254 -17.67 106.64 68.86
CA ASN A 254 -16.22 106.53 68.72
C ASN A 254 -15.64 107.75 68.02
N GLN A 255 -16.17 108.16 66.86
CA GLN A 255 -15.72 109.37 66.16
C GLN A 255 -15.89 110.64 66.99
N LEU A 256 -16.94 110.74 67.82
CA LEU A 256 -17.14 111.86 68.76
C LEU A 256 -16.09 111.84 69.88
N LEU A 257 -15.74 110.66 70.38
CA LEU A 257 -14.69 110.47 71.38
C LEU A 257 -13.29 110.68 70.77
N THR A 258 -13.06 110.24 69.53
CA THR A 258 -11.85 110.50 68.75
C THR A 258 -11.73 111.98 68.41
N ALA A 259 -12.83 112.66 68.08
CA ALA A 259 -12.87 114.12 67.91
C ALA A 259 -12.64 114.86 69.23
N ARG A 260 -13.11 114.32 70.37
CA ARG A 260 -12.84 114.85 71.71
C ARG A 260 -11.38 114.63 72.16
N ILE A 261 -10.74 113.57 71.64
CA ILE A 261 -9.30 113.29 71.81
C ILE A 261 -8.48 114.21 70.87
N GLN A 262 -8.93 114.43 69.64
CA GLN A 262 -8.32 115.38 68.69
C GLN A 262 -8.50 116.86 69.10
N GLU A 263 -9.56 117.23 69.82
CA GLU A 263 -9.73 118.58 70.42
C GLU A 263 -8.74 118.87 71.56
N LEU A 264 -8.13 117.84 72.15
CA LEU A 264 -7.15 117.96 73.24
C LEU A 264 -5.69 117.78 72.78
N GLU A 265 -5.47 117.32 71.55
CA GLU A 265 -4.16 117.14 70.92
C GLU A 265 -4.10 117.89 69.59
N ALA A 266 -4.07 119.23 69.63
CA ALA A 266 -3.22 120.08 68.75
C ALA A 266 -3.65 121.56 68.78
N SER A 267 -3.18 122.29 69.79
CA SER A 267 -2.86 123.71 69.66
C SER A 267 -1.36 123.86 69.45
N ALA A 268 -0.88 123.67 68.22
CA ALA A 268 0.44 124.13 67.81
C ALA A 268 0.57 124.09 66.29
N GLN A 269 0.60 125.29 65.68
CA GLN A 269 1.39 125.68 64.51
C GLN A 269 1.14 124.87 63.21
N GLY A 270 0.80 125.43 62.07
CA GLY A 270 0.94 126.79 61.58
C GLY A 270 1.10 126.69 60.06
N THR A 271 0.63 127.72 59.36
CA THR A 271 1.00 128.11 57.98
C THR A 271 0.66 127.18 56.80
N ALA A 272 -0.37 127.63 56.05
CA ALA A 272 -0.48 127.55 54.58
C ALA A 272 0.82 128.07 53.90
N PRO A 273 1.14 127.77 52.61
CA PRO A 273 0.22 127.85 51.46
C PRO A 273 0.44 126.84 50.31
N ALA A 274 -0.55 126.75 49.40
CA ALA A 274 -0.35 126.29 48.01
C ALA A 274 0.61 127.24 47.26
N PRO A 275 1.13 126.98 46.04
CA PRO A 275 0.78 125.95 45.03
C PRO A 275 2.01 125.32 44.33
N LEU A 276 1.80 124.48 43.31
CA LEU A 276 2.42 124.54 41.97
C LEU A 276 2.63 123.15 41.34
N ASP A 277 1.89 122.96 40.25
CA ASP A 277 2.12 121.99 39.20
C ASP A 277 3.56 122.06 38.66
N GLN A 278 4.37 121.04 38.93
CA GLN A 278 5.60 120.77 38.15
C GLN A 278 6.04 119.31 38.34
N GLU A 279 5.14 118.33 38.20
CA GLU A 279 5.51 116.90 38.23
C GLU A 279 4.80 116.07 37.15
N ARG A 280 4.24 116.72 36.14
CA ARG A 280 3.62 116.01 35.01
C ARG A 280 4.62 115.37 34.05
N LEU A 281 5.89 115.81 33.99
CA LEU A 281 6.87 115.27 33.02
C LEU A 281 7.73 114.10 33.56
N SER A 282 7.82 113.92 34.88
CA SER A 282 8.51 112.78 35.52
C SER A 282 7.56 111.67 35.98
N ALA A 283 6.31 112.00 36.30
CA ALA A 283 5.25 111.01 36.52
C ALA A 283 4.81 110.34 35.20
N GLU A 284 4.67 111.11 34.12
CA GLU A 284 4.30 110.60 32.80
C GLU A 284 5.37 109.62 32.26
N SER A 285 6.68 109.92 32.42
CA SER A 285 7.75 108.98 32.01
C SER A 285 7.81 107.69 32.85
N LEU A 286 7.41 107.70 34.13
CA LEU A 286 7.35 106.52 34.99
C LEU A 286 6.07 105.71 34.74
N GLU A 287 4.95 106.39 34.48
CA GLU A 287 3.69 105.79 34.05
C GLU A 287 3.84 105.12 32.67
N ASP A 288 4.56 105.75 31.74
CA ASP A 288 4.88 105.18 30.42
C ASP A 288 5.73 103.91 30.56
N TYR A 289 6.73 103.88 31.45
CA TYR A 289 7.55 102.68 31.69
C TYR A 289 6.74 101.55 32.33
N LYS A 290 5.84 101.87 33.28
CA LYS A 290 4.92 100.90 33.89
C LYS A 290 3.91 100.37 32.89
N GLN A 291 3.34 101.22 32.03
CA GLN A 291 2.45 100.83 30.95
C GLN A 291 3.18 99.96 29.92
N HIS A 292 4.42 100.30 29.56
CA HIS A 292 5.23 99.50 28.64
C HIS A 292 5.56 98.12 29.22
N SER A 293 5.97 98.04 30.49
CA SER A 293 6.19 96.76 31.18
C SER A 293 4.89 95.94 31.33
N GLN A 294 3.77 96.59 31.61
CA GLN A 294 2.47 95.93 31.69
C GLN A 294 2.00 95.43 30.32
N ALA A 295 2.26 96.17 29.24
CA ALA A 295 1.98 95.73 27.87
C ALA A 295 2.84 94.52 27.49
N GLN A 296 4.13 94.50 27.83
CA GLN A 296 4.99 93.32 27.63
C GLN A 296 4.51 92.11 28.44
N HIS A 297 4.08 92.31 29.70
CA HIS A 297 3.51 91.22 30.50
C HIS A 297 2.19 90.72 29.93
N GLN A 298 1.34 91.60 29.41
CA GLN A 298 0.09 91.22 28.74
C GLN A 298 0.37 90.43 27.45
N GLU A 299 1.34 90.87 26.65
CA GLU A 299 1.79 90.15 25.44
C GLU A 299 2.35 88.77 25.78
N LEU A 300 3.14 88.63 26.85
CA LEU A 300 3.63 87.33 27.32
C LEU A 300 2.48 86.41 27.77
N VAL A 301 1.48 86.96 28.46
CA VAL A 301 0.28 86.20 28.87
C VAL A 301 -0.54 85.77 27.66
N ASP A 302 -0.76 86.66 26.70
CA ASP A 302 -1.47 86.34 25.46
C ASP A 302 -0.71 85.27 24.65
N ASN A 303 0.62 85.36 24.59
CA ASN A 303 1.48 84.34 23.99
C ASN A 303 1.42 82.99 24.73
N ILE A 304 1.31 82.98 26.06
CA ILE A 304 1.10 81.74 26.82
C ILE A 304 -0.27 81.13 26.48
N TYR A 305 -1.31 81.94 26.30
CA TYR A 305 -2.63 81.45 25.91
C TYR A 305 -2.67 80.88 24.50
N THR A 306 -2.00 81.53 23.53
CA THR A 306 -1.89 80.99 22.15
C THR A 306 -1.09 79.69 22.14
N LEU A 307 0.08 79.64 22.78
CA LEU A 307 0.90 78.43 22.87
C LEU A 307 0.16 77.26 23.54
N ARG A 308 -0.65 77.52 24.58
CA ARG A 308 -1.47 76.47 25.22
C ARG A 308 -2.57 75.96 24.30
N ARG A 309 -3.20 76.84 23.51
CA ARG A 309 -4.20 76.44 22.51
C ARG A 309 -3.55 75.59 21.42
N ASP A 310 -2.43 76.05 20.88
CA ASP A 310 -1.69 75.34 19.83
C ASP A 310 -1.20 73.95 20.31
N LEU A 311 -0.73 73.86 21.56
CA LEU A 311 -0.39 72.58 22.19
C LEU A 311 -1.61 71.65 22.26
N HIS A 312 -2.76 72.16 22.70
CA HIS A 312 -3.99 71.38 22.80
C HIS A 312 -4.47 70.89 21.42
N ASP A 313 -4.41 71.75 20.40
CA ASP A 313 -4.78 71.40 19.02
C ASP A 313 -3.81 70.36 18.44
N ALA A 314 -2.51 70.49 18.72
CA ALA A 314 -1.50 69.51 18.32
C ALA A 314 -1.70 68.15 19.01
N GLU A 315 -2.03 68.13 20.31
CA GLU A 315 -2.37 66.92 21.06
C GLU A 315 -3.63 66.24 20.52
N ALA A 316 -4.67 67.02 20.21
CA ALA A 316 -5.88 66.50 19.59
C ALA A 316 -5.61 65.90 18.21
N LEU A 317 -4.77 66.54 17.40
CA LEU A 317 -4.35 66.02 16.10
C LEU A 317 -3.53 64.73 16.25
N ARG A 318 -2.61 64.69 17.22
CA ARG A 318 -1.84 63.47 17.54
C ARG A 318 -2.76 62.31 17.91
N ASN A 319 -3.75 62.55 18.76
CA ASN A 319 -4.71 61.52 19.16
C ASN A 319 -5.51 61.00 17.96
N ARG A 320 -5.96 61.88 17.06
CA ARG A 320 -6.62 61.47 15.80
C ARG A 320 -5.72 60.60 14.92
N TYR A 321 -4.44 60.94 14.78
CA TYR A 321 -3.50 60.12 14.02
C TYR A 321 -3.22 58.77 14.69
N LEU A 322 -3.17 58.71 16.02
CA LEU A 322 -3.04 57.45 16.76
C LEU A 322 -4.27 56.56 16.54
N GLU A 323 -5.48 57.10 16.68
CA GLU A 323 -6.73 56.38 16.39
C GLU A 323 -6.77 55.88 14.93
N ALA A 324 -6.39 56.73 13.97
CA ALA A 324 -6.32 56.33 12.56
C ALA A 324 -5.29 55.22 12.33
N ASN A 325 -4.14 55.27 13.02
CA ASN A 325 -3.11 54.24 12.94
C ASN A 325 -3.61 52.90 13.52
N GLU A 326 -4.29 52.92 14.66
CA GLU A 326 -4.91 51.73 15.24
C GLU A 326 -5.94 51.09 14.30
N VAL A 327 -6.79 51.90 13.66
CA VAL A 327 -7.76 51.42 12.67
C VAL A 327 -7.05 50.81 11.45
N LEU A 328 -5.97 51.43 10.97
CA LEU A 328 -5.17 50.88 9.87
C LEU A 328 -4.48 49.57 10.26
N ASP A 329 -3.94 49.46 11.47
CA ASP A 329 -3.34 48.24 11.99
C ASP A 329 -4.37 47.10 12.11
N LEU A 330 -5.58 47.40 12.59
CA LEU A 330 -6.70 46.45 12.61
C LEU A 330 -7.09 46.00 11.20
N LYS A 331 -7.09 46.91 10.22
CA LYS A 331 -7.37 46.56 8.81
C LYS A 331 -6.25 45.70 8.21
N CYS A 332 -4.99 46.05 8.47
CA CYS A 332 -3.83 45.27 8.03
C CYS A 332 -3.82 43.86 8.62
N THR A 333 -4.13 43.71 9.91
CA THR A 333 -4.19 42.39 10.56
C THR A 333 -5.34 41.54 10.02
N THR A 334 -6.50 42.16 9.75
CA THR A 334 -7.63 41.47 9.09
C THR A 334 -7.25 40.98 7.70
N LEU A 335 -6.69 41.86 6.86
CA LEU A 335 -6.24 41.49 5.50
C LEU A 335 -5.17 40.39 5.52
N LYS A 336 -4.24 40.40 6.48
CA LYS A 336 -3.25 39.33 6.65
C LYS A 336 -3.90 37.99 6.99
N LYS A 337 -4.93 37.99 7.84
CA LYS A 337 -5.70 36.78 8.18
C LYS A 337 -6.47 36.26 6.96
N ASP A 338 -7.12 37.14 6.21
CA ASP A 338 -7.84 36.78 4.99
C ASP A 338 -6.90 36.19 3.92
N ALA A 339 -5.75 36.84 3.68
CA ALA A 339 -4.74 36.32 2.76
C ALA A 339 -4.20 34.96 3.18
N LYS A 340 -4.08 34.70 4.49
CA LYS A 340 -3.75 33.36 5.00
C LYS A 340 -4.87 32.36 4.70
N MET A 341 -6.12 32.69 5.00
CA MET A 341 -7.25 31.80 4.70
C MET A 341 -7.35 31.46 3.20
N TYR A 342 -7.14 32.43 2.31
CA TYR A 342 -7.14 32.18 0.87
C TYR A 342 -5.99 31.27 0.42
N ARG A 343 -4.80 31.44 1.00
CA ARG A 343 -3.68 30.52 0.74
C ARG A 343 -3.97 29.11 1.21
N ASP A 344 -4.47 28.95 2.44
CA ASP A 344 -4.81 27.64 3.00
C ASP A 344 -5.91 26.95 2.17
N ARG A 345 -6.90 27.72 1.70
CA ARG A 345 -7.95 27.23 0.79
C ARG A 345 -7.38 26.80 -0.56
N LEU A 346 -6.49 27.59 -1.15
CA LEU A 346 -5.85 27.27 -2.42
C LEU A 346 -5.00 26.00 -2.29
N GLU A 347 -4.24 25.86 -1.20
CA GLU A 347 -3.47 24.65 -0.90
C GLU A 347 -4.39 23.42 -0.77
N GLY A 348 -5.55 23.56 -0.13
CA GLY A 348 -6.57 22.51 -0.07
C GLY A 348 -7.08 22.08 -1.45
N ILE A 349 -7.35 23.04 -2.33
CA ILE A 349 -7.78 22.77 -3.72
C ILE A 349 -6.68 22.06 -4.51
N LEU A 350 -5.42 22.48 -4.37
CA LEU A 350 -4.28 21.83 -5.03
C LEU A 350 -4.14 20.37 -4.58
N LYS A 351 -4.24 20.09 -3.27
CA LYS A 351 -4.21 18.71 -2.74
C LYS A 351 -5.33 17.84 -3.32
N GLN A 352 -6.54 18.40 -3.47
CA GLN A 352 -7.65 17.70 -4.11
C GLN A 352 -7.39 17.42 -5.59
N MET A 353 -6.81 18.38 -6.32
CA MET A 353 -6.44 18.22 -7.71
C MET A 353 -5.38 17.11 -7.88
N ASP A 354 -4.40 17.04 -6.99
CA ASP A 354 -3.38 15.98 -6.99
C ASP A 354 -3.98 14.59 -6.72
N GLU A 355 -5.00 14.49 -5.86
CA GLU A 355 -5.76 13.23 -5.67
C GLU A 355 -6.46 12.81 -6.96
N VAL A 356 -7.16 13.73 -7.62
CA VAL A 356 -7.84 13.45 -8.89
C VAL A 356 -6.86 12.99 -9.96
N ILE A 357 -5.67 13.61 -10.04
CA ILE A 357 -4.60 13.21 -10.96
C ILE A 357 -4.15 11.77 -10.64
N ARG A 358 -3.90 11.45 -9.37
CA ARG A 358 -3.50 10.10 -8.96
C ARG A 358 -4.57 9.04 -9.26
N GLU A 359 -5.85 9.36 -9.03
CA GLU A 359 -6.95 8.45 -9.36
C GLU A 359 -7.09 8.23 -10.87
N ARG A 360 -6.95 9.29 -11.67
CA ARG A 360 -6.92 9.20 -13.14
C ARG A 360 -5.78 8.32 -13.62
N ASP A 361 -4.57 8.53 -13.12
CA ASP A 361 -3.39 7.79 -13.56
C ASP A 361 -3.49 6.32 -13.17
N LYS A 362 -4.05 6.02 -11.99
CA LYS A 362 -4.38 4.65 -11.58
C LYS A 362 -5.43 4.00 -12.50
N ALA A 363 -6.47 4.73 -12.89
CA ALA A 363 -7.48 4.23 -13.82
C ALA A 363 -6.87 3.93 -15.20
N ILE A 364 -5.99 4.80 -15.71
CA ILE A 364 -5.27 4.60 -16.97
C ILE A 364 -4.40 3.35 -16.88
N ALA A 365 -3.57 3.21 -15.85
CA ALA A 365 -2.71 2.04 -15.65
C ALA A 365 -3.51 0.73 -15.59
N SER A 366 -4.65 0.72 -14.87
CA SER A 366 -5.51 -0.48 -14.78
C SER A 366 -6.13 -0.87 -16.12
N ARG A 367 -6.48 0.12 -16.95
CA ARG A 367 -6.99 -0.10 -18.31
C ARG A 367 -5.90 -0.64 -19.23
N GLU A 368 -4.67 -0.12 -19.13
CA GLU A 368 -3.52 -0.59 -19.90
C GLU A 368 -3.16 -2.03 -19.55
N GLU A 369 -3.20 -2.40 -18.27
CA GLU A 369 -3.00 -3.78 -17.80
C GLU A 369 -4.03 -4.72 -18.43
N TYR A 370 -5.32 -4.37 -18.39
CA TYR A 370 -6.39 -5.16 -19.00
C TYR A 370 -6.23 -5.29 -20.53
N HIS A 371 -5.84 -4.21 -21.22
CA HIS A 371 -5.55 -4.27 -22.66
C HIS A 371 -4.37 -5.19 -22.95
N GLN A 372 -3.32 -5.15 -22.14
CA GLN A 372 -2.16 -6.03 -22.30
C GLN A 372 -2.54 -7.50 -22.09
N GLU A 373 -3.35 -7.81 -21.09
CA GLU A 373 -3.89 -9.16 -20.85
C GLU A 373 -4.74 -9.64 -22.02
N ASN A 374 -5.62 -8.79 -22.55
CA ASN A 374 -6.45 -9.12 -23.70
C ASN A 374 -5.60 -9.37 -24.96
N CYS A 375 -4.57 -8.55 -25.21
CA CYS A 375 -3.62 -8.77 -26.30
C CYS A 375 -2.91 -10.12 -26.18
N ARG A 376 -2.45 -10.50 -24.98
CA ARG A 376 -1.85 -11.82 -24.73
C ARG A 376 -2.85 -12.95 -24.99
N SER A 377 -4.07 -12.83 -24.48
CA SER A 377 -5.12 -13.84 -24.72
C SER A 377 -5.47 -14.01 -26.21
N LEU A 378 -5.49 -12.91 -26.97
CA LEU A 378 -5.70 -12.96 -28.43
C LEU A 378 -4.53 -13.65 -29.14
N GLN A 379 -3.29 -13.35 -28.77
CA GLN A 379 -2.11 -14.03 -29.30
C GLN A 379 -2.16 -15.53 -29.03
N ASP A 380 -2.50 -15.94 -27.81
CA ASP A 380 -2.63 -17.35 -27.45
C ASP A 380 -3.75 -18.03 -28.26
N LYS A 381 -4.90 -17.38 -28.43
CA LYS A 381 -5.99 -17.87 -29.30
C LYS A 381 -5.53 -18.07 -30.74
N ASP A 382 -4.74 -17.15 -31.28
CA ASP A 382 -4.22 -17.25 -32.64
C ASP A 382 -3.17 -18.37 -32.78
N GLN A 383 -2.36 -18.60 -31.73
CA GLN A 383 -1.47 -19.75 -31.67
C GLN A 383 -2.25 -21.07 -31.65
N TYR A 384 -3.31 -21.19 -30.84
CA TYR A 384 -4.15 -22.39 -30.83
C TYR A 384 -4.87 -22.61 -32.16
N ARG A 385 -5.40 -21.54 -32.79
CA ARG A 385 -5.98 -21.62 -34.14
C ARG A 385 -4.97 -22.13 -35.16
N LYS A 386 -3.70 -21.70 -35.06
CA LYS A 386 -2.63 -22.21 -35.92
C LYS A 386 -2.37 -23.70 -35.69
N GLN A 387 -2.25 -24.12 -34.43
CA GLN A 387 -2.08 -25.54 -34.10
C GLN A 387 -3.24 -26.41 -34.59
N ILE A 388 -4.48 -25.93 -34.46
CA ILE A 388 -5.67 -26.64 -34.98
C ILE A 388 -5.58 -26.79 -36.50
N ARG A 389 -5.19 -25.74 -37.22
CA ARG A 389 -4.99 -25.81 -38.69
C ARG A 389 -3.90 -26.83 -39.05
N GLU A 390 -2.75 -26.78 -38.39
CA GLU A 390 -1.65 -27.72 -38.63
C GLU A 390 -2.04 -29.17 -38.33
N LEU A 391 -2.82 -29.41 -37.27
CA LEU A 391 -3.36 -30.74 -36.98
C LEU A 391 -4.40 -31.17 -38.01
N GLY A 392 -5.26 -30.25 -38.47
CA GLY A 392 -6.20 -30.51 -39.56
C GLY A 392 -5.48 -30.92 -40.84
N GLU A 393 -4.45 -30.18 -41.25
CA GLU A 393 -3.60 -30.50 -42.41
C GLU A 393 -2.97 -31.89 -42.28
N ARG A 394 -2.46 -32.26 -41.10
CA ARG A 394 -1.91 -33.61 -40.84
C ARG A 394 -2.98 -34.70 -40.92
N CYS A 395 -4.18 -34.45 -40.42
CA CYS A 395 -5.29 -35.39 -40.53
C CYS A 395 -5.67 -35.62 -42.00
N ASP A 396 -5.76 -34.55 -42.79
CA ASP A 396 -6.04 -34.62 -44.22
C ASP A 396 -4.92 -35.37 -44.97
N GLU A 397 -3.64 -35.13 -44.64
CA GLU A 397 -2.50 -35.86 -45.20
C GLU A 397 -2.57 -37.37 -44.91
N LEU A 398 -2.86 -37.75 -43.66
CA LEU A 398 -3.02 -39.14 -43.26
C LEU A 398 -4.23 -39.79 -43.95
N GLN A 399 -5.33 -39.06 -44.11
CA GLN A 399 -6.51 -39.53 -44.81
C GLN A 399 -6.22 -39.78 -46.30
N VAL A 400 -5.47 -38.89 -46.95
CA VAL A 400 -5.02 -39.09 -48.34
C VAL A 400 -4.10 -40.30 -48.46
N GLN A 401 -3.17 -40.51 -47.50
CA GLN A 401 -2.31 -41.70 -47.48
C GLN A 401 -3.12 -42.99 -47.30
N LEU A 402 -4.13 -42.98 -46.42
CA LEU A 402 -5.03 -44.10 -46.22
C LEU A 402 -5.81 -44.44 -47.49
N PHE A 403 -6.39 -43.45 -48.18
CA PHE A 403 -7.09 -43.71 -49.45
C PHE A 403 -6.15 -44.25 -50.55
N ARG A 404 -4.89 -43.81 -50.59
CA ARG A 404 -3.89 -44.35 -51.53
C ARG A 404 -3.60 -45.82 -51.25
N THR A 405 -3.33 -46.18 -49.99
CA THR A 405 -3.03 -47.57 -49.62
C THR A 405 -4.24 -48.49 -49.79
N GLU A 406 -5.46 -48.02 -49.47
CA GLU A 406 -6.69 -48.73 -49.77
C GLU A 406 -6.86 -48.97 -51.28
N GLY A 407 -6.59 -47.96 -52.10
CA GLY A 407 -6.59 -48.09 -53.57
C GLY A 407 -5.58 -49.11 -54.09
N GLU A 408 -4.36 -49.13 -53.53
CA GLU A 408 -3.33 -50.14 -53.84
C GLU A 408 -3.77 -51.56 -53.44
N VAL A 409 -4.37 -51.70 -52.25
CA VAL A 409 -4.90 -52.98 -51.76
C VAL A 409 -6.00 -53.49 -52.70
N ILE A 410 -6.95 -52.65 -53.09
CA ILE A 410 -8.03 -53.02 -54.03
C ILE A 410 -7.44 -53.41 -55.39
N ALA A 411 -6.43 -52.69 -55.89
CA ALA A 411 -5.77 -53.02 -57.15
C ALA A 411 -5.06 -54.38 -57.09
N LEU A 412 -4.36 -54.68 -55.99
CA LEU A 412 -3.72 -55.97 -55.76
C LEU A 412 -4.74 -57.10 -55.61
N GLN A 413 -5.83 -56.89 -54.87
CA GLN A 413 -6.94 -57.85 -54.76
C GLN A 413 -7.56 -58.15 -56.13
N THR A 414 -7.76 -57.12 -56.96
CA THR A 414 -8.29 -57.29 -58.32
C THR A 414 -7.34 -58.08 -59.22
N ARG A 415 -6.02 -57.82 -59.13
CA ARG A 415 -5.00 -58.59 -59.86
C ARG A 415 -4.94 -60.05 -59.39
N LEU A 416 -5.02 -60.28 -58.08
CA LEU A 416 -5.07 -61.62 -57.50
C LEU A 416 -6.31 -62.36 -58.00
N HIS A 417 -7.49 -61.73 -57.93
CA HIS A 417 -8.75 -62.30 -58.42
C HIS A 417 -8.68 -62.66 -59.91
N ARG A 418 -8.06 -61.80 -60.73
CA ARG A 418 -7.82 -62.09 -62.17
C ARG A 418 -6.90 -63.29 -62.37
N HIS A 419 -5.83 -63.42 -61.57
CA HIS A 419 -4.93 -64.56 -61.66
C HIS A 419 -5.54 -65.87 -61.13
N THR A 420 -6.40 -65.82 -60.12
CA THR A 420 -7.13 -66.99 -59.61
C THR A 420 -8.23 -67.42 -60.58
N CYS A 421 -8.94 -66.49 -61.19
CA CYS A 421 -9.96 -66.79 -62.20
C CYS A 421 -9.32 -67.29 -63.52
N SER A 422 -8.19 -66.71 -63.94
CA SER A 422 -7.45 -67.15 -65.14
C SER A 422 -6.80 -68.54 -65.02
N LYS A 423 -6.64 -69.10 -63.81
CA LYS A 423 -6.18 -70.49 -63.61
C LYS A 423 -7.33 -71.51 -63.52
N HIS A 424 -8.58 -71.05 -63.58
CA HIS A 424 -9.78 -71.89 -63.59
C HIS A 424 -10.53 -71.86 -64.93
N ASP A 425 -9.84 -71.56 -66.04
CA ASP A 425 -10.33 -71.85 -67.39
C ASP A 425 -9.58 -73.03 -68.01
N LYS A 426 -9.73 -74.20 -67.38
CA LYS A 426 -9.76 -75.52 -68.02
C LYS A 426 -10.54 -76.50 -67.15
N SER A 427 -11.83 -76.27 -66.93
CA SER A 427 -12.81 -77.33 -66.67
C SER A 427 -14.22 -76.73 -66.69
N GLN A 428 -15.09 -77.44 -67.40
CA GLN A 428 -16.49 -77.17 -67.71
C GLN A 428 -17.41 -76.89 -66.51
N THR A 429 -18.43 -76.07 -66.81
CA THR A 429 -19.84 -76.17 -66.38
C THR A 429 -20.15 -76.19 -64.88
N SER A 430 -20.76 -75.11 -64.39
CA SER A 430 -22.13 -75.12 -63.84
C SER A 430 -22.49 -73.72 -63.36
N GLU A 431 -23.54 -73.16 -63.94
CA GLU A 431 -24.33 -72.11 -63.33
C GLU A 431 -24.92 -72.63 -62.00
N GLU A 432 -25.21 -71.71 -61.08
CA GLU A 432 -25.79 -71.94 -59.74
C GLU A 432 -24.80 -72.32 -58.62
N ASP A 433 -24.10 -71.32 -58.06
CA ASP A 433 -24.09 -71.01 -56.62
C ASP A 433 -22.99 -70.00 -56.29
N CYS A 434 -23.32 -68.70 -56.37
CA CYS A 434 -22.53 -67.61 -55.76
C CYS A 434 -23.41 -66.35 -55.65
N LYS A 435 -24.60 -66.49 -55.07
CA LYS A 435 -25.41 -65.38 -54.56
C LYS A 435 -25.66 -65.61 -53.08
N ASP A 436 -24.62 -65.44 -52.29
CA ASP A 436 -24.74 -65.02 -50.89
C ASP A 436 -23.34 -64.70 -50.38
N LYS A 437 -23.22 -63.56 -49.68
CA LYS A 437 -21.99 -62.91 -49.17
C LYS A 437 -21.32 -61.88 -50.09
N LEU A 438 -22.13 -61.02 -50.72
CA LEU A 438 -21.70 -59.66 -51.10
C LEU A 438 -22.79 -58.62 -50.82
N THR A 439 -23.35 -58.66 -49.61
CA THR A 439 -24.30 -57.67 -49.08
C THR A 439 -23.92 -57.32 -47.63
N LYS A 440 -22.63 -57.05 -47.39
CA LYS A 440 -22.17 -56.49 -46.11
C LYS A 440 -20.92 -55.60 -46.20
N ALA A 441 -20.74 -54.94 -47.34
CA ALA A 441 -19.70 -53.93 -47.53
C ALA A 441 -20.14 -52.88 -48.56
N SER A 442 -21.34 -52.34 -48.39
CA SER A 442 -21.78 -51.11 -49.08
C SER A 442 -23.00 -50.56 -48.35
N SER A 443 -22.77 -49.96 -47.19
CA SER A 443 -23.67 -48.93 -46.68
C SER A 443 -22.78 -47.80 -46.19
N VAL A 444 -22.46 -46.92 -47.14
CA VAL A 444 -22.08 -45.55 -46.83
C VAL A 444 -23.32 -44.90 -46.23
N GLU A 445 -23.26 -44.58 -44.95
CA GLU A 445 -23.94 -43.39 -44.44
C GLU A 445 -22.93 -42.62 -43.58
N LEU A 446 -22.21 -41.75 -44.27
CA LEU A 446 -21.60 -40.56 -43.70
C LEU A 446 -22.73 -39.73 -43.09
N GLN A 447 -22.92 -39.82 -41.77
CA GLN A 447 -23.63 -38.79 -41.01
C GLN A 447 -22.60 -38.08 -40.13
N SER A 448 -22.08 -36.99 -40.66
CA SER A 448 -21.46 -35.92 -39.91
C SER A 448 -22.59 -35.09 -39.28
N PRO A 449 -22.70 -34.96 -37.94
CA PRO A 449 -23.48 -33.88 -37.36
C PRO A 449 -22.51 -32.72 -37.10
N THR A 450 -22.29 -31.91 -38.12
CA THR A 450 -21.92 -30.50 -37.90
C THR A 450 -23.18 -29.74 -37.50
N SER A 451 -23.01 -28.82 -36.54
CA SER A 451 -23.95 -27.77 -36.14
C SER A 451 -25.02 -28.16 -35.11
N GLY A 452 -24.97 -27.50 -33.94
CA GLY A 452 -26.14 -27.31 -33.08
C GLY A 452 -25.85 -27.35 -31.59
N GLU A 453 -25.69 -26.16 -30.99
CA GLU A 453 -26.15 -25.83 -29.63
C GLU A 453 -25.46 -26.50 -28.42
N TYR A 454 -24.63 -25.71 -27.73
CA TYR A 454 -24.52 -25.81 -26.28
C TYR A 454 -24.74 -24.43 -25.67
N ASP A 455 -25.99 -24.20 -25.26
CA ASP A 455 -26.33 -23.25 -24.20
C ASP A 455 -26.67 -24.13 -23.00
N VAL A 456 -25.77 -24.20 -22.01
CA VAL A 456 -26.02 -24.92 -20.76
C VAL A 456 -25.66 -24.02 -19.60
N CYS A 457 -26.70 -23.32 -19.13
CA CYS A 457 -26.79 -22.86 -17.76
C CYS A 457 -26.91 -24.08 -16.83
N ILE A 458 -25.91 -24.33 -15.98
CA ILE A 458 -26.09 -25.16 -14.79
C ILE A 458 -26.28 -24.23 -13.60
N ALA A 459 -27.55 -24.04 -13.23
CA ALA A 459 -27.93 -23.79 -11.86
C ALA A 459 -28.17 -25.15 -11.19
N SER A 460 -27.48 -25.41 -10.08
CA SER A 460 -27.88 -26.45 -9.14
C SER A 460 -27.52 -25.99 -7.72
N GLN A 461 -28.57 -25.57 -7.00
CA GLN A 461 -28.66 -25.84 -5.57
C GLN A 461 -28.64 -27.36 -5.40
N ASP A 462 -27.85 -27.87 -4.44
CA ASP A 462 -28.48 -28.60 -3.35
C ASP A 462 -27.53 -28.80 -2.17
N ASN A 463 -28.16 -28.71 -1.01
CA ASN A 463 -27.64 -28.82 0.32
C ASN A 463 -28.00 -30.23 0.80
N GLN A 464 -27.06 -31.05 1.29
CA GLN A 464 -27.42 -32.08 2.27
C GLN A 464 -26.26 -32.54 3.17
N LEU A 465 -26.64 -32.71 4.43
CA LEU A 465 -25.90 -32.96 5.67
C LEU A 465 -25.30 -34.37 5.78
N CYS A 466 -24.29 -34.52 6.64
CA CYS A 466 -24.17 -35.51 7.75
C CYS A 466 -22.80 -35.27 8.45
N ALA A 467 -22.75 -34.80 9.70
CA ALA A 467 -22.93 -35.52 10.98
C ALA A 467 -21.77 -36.46 11.35
N GLY A 468 -21.02 -36.10 12.41
CA GLY A 468 -20.10 -37.01 13.12
C GLY A 468 -18.88 -36.32 13.75
N GLY A 469 -18.97 -35.93 15.03
CA GLY A 469 -17.79 -35.74 15.92
C GLY A 469 -17.25 -37.11 16.41
N PRO A 470 -16.15 -37.20 17.20
CA PRO A 470 -15.88 -36.45 18.45
C PRO A 470 -14.46 -35.81 18.50
N ARG A 471 -14.22 -34.65 19.14
CA ARG A 471 -14.10 -34.30 20.58
C ARG A 471 -12.80 -34.81 21.26
N GLU A 472 -11.88 -33.88 21.56
CA GLU A 472 -10.89 -33.81 22.66
C GLU A 472 -10.17 -32.44 22.52
N GLU A 473 -10.58 -31.35 23.20
CA GLU A 473 -10.27 -30.91 24.58
C GLU A 473 -8.77 -30.82 24.95
N ASN A 474 -8.16 -29.63 24.82
CA ASN A 474 -7.87 -28.71 25.95
C ASN A 474 -6.79 -27.65 25.63
N ILE A 475 -7.15 -26.38 25.77
CA ILE A 475 -6.24 -25.27 26.13
C ILE A 475 -6.88 -24.58 27.34
N SER A 476 -6.16 -24.56 28.45
CA SER A 476 -6.51 -23.84 29.67
C SER A 476 -5.77 -22.50 29.68
N THR A 477 -6.49 -21.39 29.89
CA THR A 477 -5.92 -20.20 30.52
C THR A 477 -7.00 -19.52 31.36
N GLU A 478 -6.66 -19.31 32.63
CA GLU A 478 -7.51 -18.77 33.69
C GLU A 478 -7.69 -17.25 33.60
N ARG A 479 -8.89 -16.81 34.06
CA ARG A 479 -9.27 -15.69 34.96
C ARG A 479 -8.66 -14.29 34.67
N VAL A 480 -9.41 -13.18 34.78
CA VAL A 480 -9.99 -12.62 36.02
C VAL A 480 -11.22 -11.73 35.72
N ASP A 481 -12.19 -11.77 36.63
CA ASP A 481 -13.42 -10.97 36.73
C ASP A 481 -13.18 -9.48 37.03
N GLU A 482 -14.07 -8.58 36.55
CA GLU A 482 -14.81 -7.60 37.38
C GLU A 482 -15.77 -6.70 36.56
N VAL A 483 -17.05 -7.08 36.55
CA VAL A 483 -18.24 -6.37 37.08
C VAL A 483 -18.55 -4.88 36.72
N LEU A 484 -19.81 -4.71 36.24
CA LEU A 484 -20.80 -3.60 36.31
C LEU A 484 -20.85 -2.50 35.22
N GLY A 485 -21.99 -2.41 34.52
CA GLY A 485 -22.48 -1.15 33.94
C GLY A 485 -23.38 -1.18 32.69
N CYS A 486 -24.61 -1.70 32.81
CA CYS A 486 -25.85 -1.34 32.08
C CYS A 486 -25.79 -0.71 30.66
N SER A 487 -26.36 -1.40 29.64
CA SER A 487 -27.46 -0.90 28.79
C SER A 487 -27.87 -1.93 27.72
N LYS A 488 -29.17 -2.29 27.70
CA LYS A 488 -29.80 -3.18 26.70
C LYS A 488 -29.77 -2.56 25.29
N PRO A 489 -29.53 -3.32 24.20
CA PRO A 489 -29.79 -2.83 22.86
C PRO A 489 -31.26 -3.06 22.47
N ARG A 490 -31.94 -1.99 22.05
CA ARG A 490 -33.29 -2.00 21.47
C ARG A 490 -33.30 -2.63 20.07
N SER A 491 -34.38 -3.38 19.83
CA SER A 491 -34.98 -3.86 18.57
C SER A 491 -34.27 -3.61 17.24
N ARG A 492 -34.01 -4.74 16.55
CA ARG A 492 -33.84 -4.85 15.10
C ARG A 492 -34.99 -4.14 14.35
N CYS A 493 -34.64 -3.19 13.49
CA CYS A 493 -35.54 -2.68 12.45
C CYS A 493 -35.15 -3.34 11.12
N ASN A 494 -36.05 -4.17 10.58
CA ASN A 494 -35.92 -4.79 9.26
C ASN A 494 -36.25 -3.76 8.18
N PHE A 495 -35.25 -3.31 7.42
CA PHE A 495 -35.48 -2.55 6.18
C PHE A 495 -35.56 -3.49 4.98
N TYR A 496 -36.76 -3.61 4.40
CA TYR A 496 -36.97 -4.24 3.10
C TYR A 496 -36.55 -3.27 1.98
N TYR A 497 -35.50 -3.61 1.23
CA TYR A 497 -35.14 -2.88 0.01
C TYR A 497 -36.08 -3.28 -1.14
N ARG A 498 -36.94 -2.35 -1.57
CA ARG A 498 -37.78 -2.45 -2.78
C ARG A 498 -36.98 -1.91 -3.98
N ARG A 499 -36.52 -2.78 -4.88
CA ARG A 499 -35.89 -2.37 -6.16
C ARG A 499 -36.89 -1.57 -7.01
N LYS A 500 -36.60 -0.30 -7.29
CA LYS A 500 -37.21 0.44 -8.41
C LYS A 500 -36.35 0.27 -9.65
N ARG A 501 -36.96 -0.24 -10.72
CA ARG A 501 -36.41 -0.30 -12.08
C ARG A 501 -36.43 1.12 -12.65
N VAL A 502 -35.28 1.65 -13.08
CA VAL A 502 -35.21 2.89 -13.87
C VAL A 502 -35.05 2.51 -15.33
N LEU A 503 -36.01 2.92 -16.15
CA LEU A 503 -36.00 2.80 -17.59
C LEU A 503 -34.97 3.78 -18.17
N ARG A 504 -34.09 3.27 -19.04
CA ARG A 504 -33.02 4.00 -19.71
C ARG A 504 -33.61 4.81 -20.88
N SER A 505 -33.70 6.13 -20.76
CA SER A 505 -33.94 7.03 -21.90
C SER A 505 -32.62 7.27 -22.65
N LYS A 506 -32.64 7.04 -23.97
CA LYS A 506 -31.50 7.25 -24.90
C LYS A 506 -31.21 8.76 -25.05
N PRO A 507 -29.94 9.20 -25.12
CA PRO A 507 -29.62 10.53 -25.59
C PRO A 507 -29.46 10.52 -27.12
N THR A 508 -30.22 11.37 -27.79
CA THR A 508 -30.00 11.79 -29.19
C THR A 508 -28.86 12.80 -29.21
N TRP A 509 -27.81 12.48 -29.96
CA TRP A 509 -26.68 13.38 -30.22
C TRP A 509 -27.09 14.34 -31.34
N LYS A 510 -27.01 15.65 -31.11
CA LYS A 510 -27.03 16.67 -32.16
C LYS A 510 -25.59 17.11 -32.40
N GLU A 511 -25.13 16.92 -33.63
CA GLU A 511 -23.91 17.50 -34.18
C GLU A 511 -23.95 19.03 -34.12
N HIS A 512 -22.84 19.64 -33.73
CA HIS A 512 -22.54 21.03 -34.04
C HIS A 512 -21.13 21.12 -34.65
N THR A 513 -21.10 21.58 -35.89
CA THR A 513 -19.92 21.94 -36.70
C THR A 513 -19.33 23.28 -36.20
N PRO A 514 -18.02 23.56 -36.39
CA PRO A 514 -17.29 24.58 -35.64
C PRO A 514 -17.17 25.93 -36.38
N CYS A 515 -16.59 26.90 -35.66
CA CYS A 515 -15.97 28.18 -36.07
C CYS A 515 -16.73 29.46 -35.66
N HIS A 516 -16.17 30.23 -34.72
CA HIS A 516 -15.35 31.42 -35.02
C HIS A 516 -14.77 31.97 -33.70
N LEU A 517 -13.44 32.11 -33.64
CA LEU A 517 -12.73 32.80 -32.57
C LEU A 517 -12.80 34.30 -32.85
N ASP A 518 -13.10 35.12 -31.84
CA ASP A 518 -12.68 36.51 -31.82
C ASP A 518 -12.14 36.87 -30.44
N ASN A 519 -10.87 37.28 -30.46
CA ASN A 519 -10.13 37.85 -29.35
C ASN A 519 -10.65 39.27 -29.08
N SER A 520 -10.93 39.59 -27.82
CA SER A 520 -10.96 40.99 -27.38
C SER A 520 -10.19 41.12 -26.08
N SER A 521 -8.93 41.51 -26.22
CA SER A 521 -8.08 42.02 -25.17
C SER A 521 -8.47 43.46 -24.86
N GLY A 522 -8.94 43.72 -23.65
CA GLY A 522 -9.15 45.05 -23.10
C GLY A 522 -8.30 45.23 -21.84
N SER A 523 -7.05 45.66 -22.06
CA SER A 523 -6.13 46.17 -21.03
C SER A 523 -6.58 47.57 -20.59
N GLY A 524 -6.57 47.84 -19.28
CA GLY A 524 -6.93 49.14 -18.73
C GLY A 524 -6.39 49.35 -17.32
N ASN A 525 -5.30 50.12 -17.27
CA ASN A 525 -4.87 51.04 -16.20
C ASN A 525 -4.13 50.46 -14.99
N THR A 526 -2.82 50.74 -14.93
CA THR A 526 -2.19 51.49 -13.83
C THR A 526 -0.82 51.98 -14.27
N ASP A 527 -0.66 53.30 -14.44
CA ASP A 527 0.63 53.97 -14.31
C ASP A 527 0.37 55.41 -13.88
N SER A 528 0.76 55.73 -12.66
CA SER A 528 1.20 57.04 -12.16
C SER A 528 1.41 56.89 -10.66
N ASP A 529 2.67 56.80 -10.23
CA ASP A 529 3.15 57.59 -9.10
C ASP A 529 4.69 57.58 -9.08
N GLY A 530 5.23 58.75 -9.40
CA GLY A 530 6.59 59.17 -9.12
C GLY A 530 6.54 60.62 -8.66
N ILE A 531 6.52 60.81 -7.34
CA ILE A 531 7.21 61.81 -6.50
C ILE A 531 6.73 61.65 -5.06
#